data_AF-A0A3B3QY26-F1
#
_entry.id   AF-A0A3B3QY26-F1
#
_cell.length_a   1.000
_cell.length_b   1.000
_cell.length_c   1.000
_cell.angle_alpha   90.00
_cell.angle_beta   90.00
_cell.angle_gamma   90.00
#
_symmetry.space_group_name_H-M   'P 1'
#
loop_
_entity.id
_entity.type
_entity.pdbx_description
1 polymer ?
#
loop_
_entity_poly.entity_id
_entity_poly.type
_entity_poly.pdbx_seq_one_letter_code
_entity_poly.pdbx_strand_id
1 'polypeptide(L)'
;MGAPKAIVLFGIISLSFLCCVYMRNYKKDFKAALLLMGRGLFLLVLSSWLLSLLYTRLRSSSPSSPTPQARSEYEDVSQKRELARKDQQERHSEKASTYQESVLKPRQEARLQNKEQRFYRMTGEAWKLTRGQLLGEGDPSTEHLKDEDIDESPNVKAIRRRKLPETVSHIPAKADVPKEKRVVVLPDEPPENAEGMVRVVLRCPSGRTIQRKFFKSHSSRVLLDWMLKSGFPPHIYAICTSYPRRPLRMEKDLSLEDAGIDTDTVLNVEEMDLPQSEIHHLSD
;
A
#
# COMPACT_ATOMS: atom_id res chain seq x y z
N MET A 1 -35.80 2.97 29.58
CA MET A 1 -37.23 2.67 29.31
C MET A 1 -38.00 3.95 28.97
N GLY A 2 -37.79 4.55 27.80
CA GLY A 2 -38.45 5.82 27.41
C GLY A 2 -39.04 5.88 25.99
N ALA A 3 -38.69 4.94 25.12
CA ALA A 3 -39.09 4.95 23.71
C ALA A 3 -40.60 4.73 23.42
N PRO A 4 -41.36 3.85 24.11
CA PRO A 4 -42.73 3.56 23.69
C PRO A 4 -43.69 4.73 23.99
N LYS A 5 -43.43 5.50 25.05
CA LYS A 5 -44.26 6.64 25.44
C LYS A 5 -44.11 7.81 24.45
N ALA A 6 -42.89 8.05 23.95
CA ALA A 6 -42.64 9.08 22.97
C ALA A 6 -43.36 8.79 21.64
N ILE A 7 -43.29 7.54 21.15
CA ILE A 7 -43.94 7.14 19.88
C ILE A 7 -45.47 7.29 19.97
N VAL A 8 -46.07 6.88 21.10
CA VAL A 8 -47.52 7.03 21.34
C VAL A 8 -47.92 8.51 21.42
N LEU A 9 -47.14 9.35 22.12
CA LEU A 9 -47.41 10.80 22.20
C LEU A 9 -47.30 11.48 20.83
N PHE A 10 -46.30 11.15 20.02
CA PHE A 10 -46.17 11.69 18.66
C PHE A 10 -47.32 11.23 17.74
N GLY A 11 -47.78 9.98 17.88
CA GLY A 11 -48.96 9.48 17.17
C GLY A 11 -50.24 10.26 17.53
N ILE A 12 -50.46 10.54 18.81
CA ILE A 12 -51.62 11.30 19.29
C ILE A 12 -51.57 12.75 18.81
N ILE A 13 -50.39 13.40 18.84
CA ILE A 13 -50.20 14.78 18.37
C ILE A 13 -50.38 14.87 16.85
N SER A 14 -49.88 13.89 16.10
CA SER A 14 -50.09 13.79 14.65
C SER A 14 -51.56 13.64 14.30
N LEU A 15 -52.28 12.76 15.01
CA LEU A 15 -53.70 12.51 14.78
C LEU A 15 -54.57 13.72 15.17
N SER A 16 -54.24 14.40 16.27
CA SER A 16 -54.93 15.63 16.68
C SER A 16 -54.69 16.78 15.70
N PHE A 17 -53.47 16.90 15.17
CA PHE A 17 -53.13 17.88 14.14
C PHE A 17 -53.90 17.61 12.84
N LEU A 18 -53.96 16.33 12.40
CA LEU A 18 -54.76 15.93 11.24
C LEU A 18 -56.26 16.24 11.42
N CYS A 19 -56.80 15.95 12.62
CA CYS A 19 -58.20 16.22 12.96
C CYS A 19 -58.52 17.73 12.98
N CYS A 20 -57.67 18.54 13.61
CA CYS A 20 -57.80 20.01 13.62
C CYS A 20 -57.71 20.60 12.20
N VAL A 21 -56.84 20.05 11.36
CA VAL A 21 -56.69 20.46 9.95
C VAL A 21 -57.95 20.12 9.15
N TYR A 22 -58.50 18.91 9.33
CA TYR A 22 -59.70 18.45 8.65
C TYR A 22 -60.92 19.32 9.01
N MET A 23 -61.11 19.61 10.30
CA MET A 23 -62.20 20.47 10.77
C MET A 23 -62.08 21.92 10.27
N ARG A 24 -60.86 22.43 10.10
CA ARG A 24 -60.61 23.81 9.63
C ARG A 24 -60.81 23.99 8.12
N ASN A 25 -60.78 22.90 7.34
CA ASN A 25 -60.88 22.93 5.88
C ASN A 25 -62.24 22.51 5.31
N TYR A 26 -63.18 22.04 6.14
CA TYR A 26 -64.54 21.65 5.74
C TYR A 26 -65.31 22.73 4.96
N LYS A 27 -64.92 24.02 5.05
CA LYS A 27 -65.57 25.15 4.37
C LYS A 27 -64.71 25.89 3.33
N LYS A 28 -63.54 25.39 2.92
CA LYS A 28 -62.63 26.12 2.00
C LYS A 28 -62.53 25.49 0.61
N ASP A 29 -62.33 26.36 -0.39
CA ASP A 29 -62.11 26.00 -1.80
C ASP A 29 -61.15 24.83 -2.00
N PHE A 30 -61.48 23.96 -2.94
CA PHE A 30 -60.73 22.72 -3.24
C PHE A 30 -59.23 22.96 -3.48
N LYS A 31 -58.85 24.11 -4.08
CA LYS A 31 -57.44 24.50 -4.29
C LYS A 31 -56.69 24.76 -2.97
N ALA A 32 -57.37 25.35 -1.98
CA ALA A 32 -56.78 25.57 -0.66
C ALA A 32 -56.68 24.26 0.12
N ALA A 33 -57.63 23.34 -0.05
CA ALA A 33 -57.55 21.99 0.51
C ALA A 33 -56.36 21.21 -0.08
N LEU A 34 -56.15 21.29 -1.40
CA LEU A 34 -55.04 20.60 -2.07
C LEU A 34 -53.66 21.13 -1.66
N LEU A 35 -53.50 22.46 -1.54
CA LEU A 35 -52.27 23.08 -1.03
C LEU A 35 -51.97 22.69 0.43
N LEU A 36 -53.01 22.50 1.24
CA LEU A 36 -52.85 22.14 2.64
C LEU A 36 -52.53 20.66 2.82
N MET A 37 -53.11 19.79 1.98
CA MET A 37 -52.71 18.38 1.88
C MET A 37 -51.24 18.22 1.47
N GLY A 38 -50.77 19.03 0.51
CA GLY A 38 -49.35 19.03 0.11
C GLY A 38 -48.41 19.43 1.25
N ARG A 39 -48.77 20.45 2.04
CA ARG A 39 -48.00 20.86 3.23
C ARG A 39 -47.99 19.80 4.33
N GLY A 40 -49.12 19.10 4.52
CA GLY A 40 -49.21 17.98 5.47
C GLY A 40 -48.29 16.83 5.10
N LEU A 41 -48.30 16.39 3.84
CA LEU A 41 -47.42 15.33 3.34
C LEU A 41 -45.94 15.71 3.46
N PHE A 42 -45.59 16.96 3.16
CA PHE A 42 -44.21 17.45 3.31
C PHE A 42 -43.72 17.40 4.76
N LEU A 43 -44.57 17.77 5.73
CA LEU A 43 -44.24 17.68 7.16
C LEU A 43 -44.11 16.23 7.64
N LEU A 44 -44.89 15.30 7.08
CA LEU A 44 -44.76 13.87 7.38
C LEU A 44 -43.44 13.29 6.85
N VAL A 45 -43.02 13.67 5.64
CA VAL A 45 -41.72 13.25 5.09
C VAL A 45 -40.56 13.83 5.91
N LEU A 46 -40.62 15.11 6.26
CA LEU A 46 -39.61 15.76 7.12
C LEU A 46 -39.53 15.12 8.51
N SER A 47 -40.66 14.84 9.14
CA SER A 47 -40.67 14.21 10.47
C SER A 47 -40.13 12.78 10.42
N SER A 48 -40.45 11.99 9.39
CA SER A 48 -39.89 10.65 9.18
C SER A 48 -38.36 10.68 8.98
N TRP A 49 -37.85 11.65 8.22
CA TRP A 49 -36.41 11.84 8.03
C TRP A 49 -35.70 12.24 9.33
N LEU A 50 -36.29 13.17 10.09
CA LEU A 50 -35.78 13.58 11.41
C LEU A 50 -35.79 12.42 12.41
N LEU A 51 -36.85 11.59 12.44
CA LEU A 51 -36.90 10.39 13.27
C LEU A 51 -35.79 9.38 12.90
N SER A 52 -35.44 9.26 11.62
CA SER A 52 -34.36 8.36 11.17
C SER A 52 -32.97 8.84 11.62
N LEU A 53 -32.73 10.16 11.57
CA LEU A 53 -31.51 10.79 12.09
C LEU A 53 -31.42 10.67 13.62
N LEU A 54 -32.55 10.77 14.31
CA LEU A 54 -32.60 10.59 15.76
C LEU A 54 -32.45 9.12 16.15
N TYR A 55 -33.08 8.18 15.43
CA TYR A 55 -33.03 6.74 15.74
C TYR A 55 -31.61 6.17 15.63
N THR A 56 -30.83 6.59 14.63
CA THR A 56 -29.41 6.20 14.50
C THR A 56 -28.57 6.71 15.68
N ARG A 57 -28.82 7.94 16.14
CA ARG A 57 -28.15 8.49 17.33
C ARG A 57 -28.59 7.84 18.63
N LEU A 58 -29.89 7.62 18.85
CA LEU A 58 -30.40 6.98 20.06
C LEU A 58 -30.04 5.48 20.16
N ARG A 59 -29.90 4.78 19.02
CA ARG A 59 -29.40 3.40 19.00
C ARG A 59 -27.92 3.30 19.33
N SER A 60 -27.12 4.32 18.98
CA SER A 60 -25.71 4.38 19.38
C SER A 60 -25.50 4.61 20.89
N SER A 61 -26.50 5.15 21.58
CA SER A 61 -26.40 5.53 23.00
C SER A 61 -27.18 4.62 23.96
N SER A 62 -27.74 3.51 23.49
CA SER A 62 -28.49 2.57 24.35
C SER A 62 -27.66 1.32 24.64
N PRO A 63 -26.83 1.32 25.70
CA PRO A 63 -26.29 0.07 26.23
C PRO A 63 -27.47 -0.71 26.82
N SER A 64 -27.76 -1.87 26.26
CA SER A 64 -28.61 -2.86 26.91
C SER A 64 -27.93 -3.24 28.22
N SER A 65 -28.49 -2.83 29.36
CA SER A 65 -27.94 -3.19 30.66
C SER A 65 -28.03 -4.72 30.83
N PRO A 66 -26.92 -5.44 30.95
CA PRO A 66 -26.96 -6.89 31.15
C PRO A 66 -27.49 -7.21 32.55
N THR A 67 -28.16 -8.35 32.67
CA THR A 67 -28.54 -9.01 33.93
C THR A 67 -27.30 -9.26 34.81
N PRO A 68 -27.42 -9.33 36.15
CA PRO A 68 -26.27 -9.42 37.07
C PRO A 68 -25.31 -10.59 36.79
N GLN A 69 -25.81 -11.76 36.37
CA GLN A 69 -24.97 -12.91 35.98
C GLN A 69 -24.19 -12.65 34.67
N ALA A 70 -24.83 -12.03 33.68
CA ALA A 70 -24.16 -11.65 32.43
C ALA A 70 -23.11 -10.55 32.64
N ARG A 71 -23.24 -9.73 33.69
CA ARG A 71 -22.22 -8.73 34.06
C ARG A 71 -20.94 -9.39 34.59
N SER A 72 -21.04 -10.37 35.48
CA SER A 72 -19.86 -11.07 36.00
C SER A 72 -19.10 -11.85 34.92
N GLU A 73 -19.84 -12.50 34.01
CA GLU A 73 -19.22 -13.20 32.86
C GLU A 73 -18.56 -12.22 31.88
N TYR A 74 -19.17 -11.06 31.64
CA TYR A 74 -18.59 -10.02 30.78
C TYR A 74 -17.29 -9.46 31.36
N GLU A 75 -17.24 -9.22 32.68
CA GLU A 75 -16.03 -8.76 33.37
C GLU A 75 -14.89 -9.79 33.29
N ASP A 76 -15.16 -11.08 33.53
CA ASP A 76 -14.14 -12.15 33.41
C ASP A 76 -13.60 -12.27 31.98
N VAL A 77 -14.48 -12.23 30.97
CA VAL A 77 -14.07 -12.24 29.56
C VAL A 77 -13.26 -10.98 29.21
N SER A 78 -13.61 -9.82 29.75
CA SER A 78 -12.86 -8.58 29.55
C SER A 78 -11.46 -8.67 30.15
N GLN A 79 -11.34 -9.15 31.39
CA GLN A 79 -10.07 -9.33 32.08
C GLN A 79 -9.15 -10.32 31.32
N LYS A 80 -9.68 -11.45 30.85
CA LYS A 80 -8.92 -12.40 30.03
C LYS A 80 -8.40 -11.77 28.75
N ARG A 81 -9.21 -10.93 28.09
CA ARG A 81 -8.79 -10.19 26.88
C ARG A 81 -7.70 -9.17 27.19
N GLU A 82 -7.79 -8.47 28.31
CA GLU A 82 -6.75 -7.52 28.74
C GLU A 82 -5.43 -8.21 29.09
N LEU A 83 -5.49 -9.34 29.80
CA LEU A 83 -4.32 -10.16 30.09
C LEU A 83 -3.65 -10.67 28.81
N ALA A 84 -4.44 -11.17 27.85
CA ALA A 84 -3.91 -11.62 26.57
C ALA A 84 -3.21 -10.48 25.78
N ARG A 85 -3.74 -9.26 25.85
CA ARG A 85 -3.10 -8.09 25.22
C ARG A 85 -1.80 -7.70 25.92
N LYS A 86 -1.76 -7.74 27.26
CA LYS A 86 -0.55 -7.44 28.04
C LYS A 86 0.55 -8.46 27.76
N ASP A 87 0.23 -9.75 27.76
CA ASP A 87 1.17 -10.83 27.44
C ASP A 87 1.72 -10.69 26.01
N GLN A 88 0.87 -10.33 25.03
CA GLN A 88 1.35 -10.02 23.68
C GLN A 88 2.31 -8.83 23.67
N GLN A 89 1.99 -7.75 24.38
CA GLN A 89 2.83 -6.57 24.45
C GLN A 89 4.18 -6.87 25.11
N GLU A 90 4.21 -7.71 26.15
CA GLU A 90 5.42 -8.16 26.82
C GLU A 90 6.29 -9.02 25.90
N ARG A 91 5.70 -9.95 25.13
CA ARG A 91 6.45 -10.72 24.13
C ARG A 91 7.05 -9.82 23.04
N HIS A 92 6.35 -8.76 22.65
CA HIS A 92 6.88 -7.81 21.68
C HIS A 92 7.99 -6.94 22.27
N SER A 93 7.86 -6.50 23.52
CA SER A 93 8.89 -5.71 24.21
C SER A 93 10.15 -6.53 24.47
N GLU A 94 10.01 -7.81 24.87
CA GLU A 94 11.12 -8.74 25.07
C GLU A 94 11.87 -9.02 23.76
N LYS A 95 11.16 -9.21 22.64
CA LYS A 95 11.78 -9.36 21.33
C LYS A 95 12.58 -8.11 20.93
N ALA A 96 12.04 -6.93 21.21
CA ALA A 96 12.69 -5.67 20.90
C ALA A 96 13.96 -5.46 21.76
N SER A 97 13.89 -5.72 23.07
CA SER A 97 15.05 -5.63 23.96
C SER A 97 16.11 -6.66 23.59
N THR A 98 15.72 -7.92 23.34
CA THR A 98 16.63 -8.99 22.93
C THR A 98 17.34 -8.62 21.62
N TYR A 99 16.64 -8.07 20.64
CA TYR A 99 17.25 -7.61 19.38
C TYR A 99 18.23 -6.45 19.60
N GLN A 100 17.85 -5.49 20.46
CA GLN A 100 18.73 -4.38 20.81
C GLN A 100 20.04 -4.87 21.45
N GLU A 101 19.96 -5.87 22.30
CA GLU A 101 21.14 -6.42 23.00
C GLU A 101 21.96 -7.37 22.14
N SER A 102 21.33 -8.28 21.40
CA SER A 102 22.03 -9.31 20.61
C SER A 102 22.53 -8.82 19.25
N VAL A 103 21.87 -7.82 18.64
CA VAL A 103 22.20 -7.37 17.28
C VAL A 103 22.72 -5.94 17.26
N LEU A 104 22.04 -5.00 17.92
CA LEU A 104 22.39 -3.59 17.80
C LEU A 104 23.66 -3.24 18.58
N LYS A 105 23.75 -3.60 19.87
CA LYS A 105 24.95 -3.32 20.70
C LYS A 105 26.23 -3.91 20.08
N PRO A 106 26.31 -5.20 19.70
CA PRO A 106 27.53 -5.77 19.13
C PRO A 106 27.91 -5.13 17.79
N ARG A 107 26.93 -4.76 16.96
CA ARG A 107 27.20 -4.02 15.71
C ARG A 107 27.78 -2.64 15.97
N GLN A 108 27.32 -1.95 17.00
CA GLN A 108 27.86 -0.64 17.38
C GLN A 108 29.29 -0.77 17.93
N GLU A 109 29.52 -1.74 18.82
CA GLU A 109 30.84 -2.02 19.38
C GLU A 109 31.85 -2.44 18.31
N ALA A 110 31.49 -3.37 17.41
CA ALA A 110 32.34 -3.77 16.29
C ALA A 110 32.68 -2.59 15.36
N ARG A 111 31.75 -1.66 15.16
CA ARG A 111 32.01 -0.43 14.40
C ARG A 111 33.00 0.49 15.11
N LEU A 112 32.94 0.60 16.43
CA LEU A 112 33.88 1.39 17.22
C LEU A 112 35.26 0.73 17.22
N GLN A 113 35.34 -0.58 17.47
CA GLN A 113 36.59 -1.34 17.41
C GLN A 113 37.26 -1.24 16.03
N ASN A 114 36.50 -1.34 14.95
CA ASN A 114 37.06 -1.16 13.60
C ASN A 114 37.64 0.24 13.38
N LYS A 115 37.02 1.28 13.96
CA LYS A 115 37.55 2.65 13.89
C LYS A 115 38.82 2.80 14.72
N GLU A 116 38.87 2.22 15.91
CA GLU A 116 40.07 2.20 16.76
C GLU A 116 41.21 1.43 16.09
N GLN A 117 40.95 0.22 15.59
CA GLN A 117 41.93 -0.56 14.83
C GLN A 117 42.43 0.20 13.61
N ARG A 118 41.54 0.89 12.87
CA ARG A 118 41.93 1.73 11.74
C ARG A 118 42.79 2.91 12.20
N PHE A 119 42.44 3.54 13.32
CA PHE A 119 43.24 4.62 13.90
C PHE A 119 44.64 4.11 14.25
N TYR A 120 44.77 3.04 15.03
CA TYR A 120 46.06 2.46 15.42
C TYR A 120 46.85 1.90 14.24
N ARG A 121 46.19 1.38 13.20
CA ARG A 121 46.85 0.98 11.95
C ARG A 121 47.49 2.17 11.24
N MET A 122 46.84 3.33 11.27
CA MET A 122 47.29 4.55 10.60
C MET A 122 48.28 5.37 11.45
N THR A 123 48.25 5.24 12.78
CA THR A 123 49.11 6.02 13.70
C THR A 123 50.23 5.23 14.32
N GLY A 124 50.11 3.90 14.42
CA GLY A 124 51.08 3.02 15.07
C GLY A 124 52.36 2.79 14.26
N GLU A 125 53.42 2.32 14.91
CA GLU A 125 54.74 2.06 14.28
C GLU A 125 54.69 1.02 13.14
N ALA A 126 53.60 0.25 13.03
CA ALA A 126 53.38 -0.74 11.97
C ALA A 126 53.45 -0.15 10.54
N TRP A 127 52.99 1.09 10.33
CA TRP A 127 53.14 1.75 9.01
C TRP A 127 54.56 2.29 8.79
N LYS A 128 55.35 2.48 9.86
CA LYS A 128 56.74 2.97 9.81
C LYS A 128 57.78 1.86 9.64
N LEU A 129 57.43 0.61 10.00
CA LEU A 129 58.35 -0.54 9.97
C LEU A 129 58.31 -1.34 8.67
N THR A 130 57.34 -1.08 7.78
CA THR A 130 57.41 -1.67 6.44
C THR A 130 58.50 -0.93 5.69
N ARG A 131 59.62 -1.62 5.38
CA ARG A 131 60.73 -1.07 4.59
C ARG A 131 60.14 -0.42 3.34
N GLY A 132 60.10 0.91 3.32
CA GLY A 132 59.46 1.65 2.23
C GLY A 132 60.10 1.22 0.91
N GLN A 133 59.28 0.76 -0.04
CA GLN A 133 59.75 0.57 -1.40
C GLN A 133 60.08 1.96 -1.95
N LEU A 134 61.35 2.16 -2.28
CA LEU A 134 61.86 3.42 -2.82
C LEU A 134 61.29 3.58 -4.24
N LEU A 135 60.13 4.23 -4.35
CA LEU A 135 59.49 4.55 -5.63
C LEU A 135 60.24 5.70 -6.30
N GLY A 136 61.37 5.37 -6.92
CA GLY A 136 62.23 6.36 -7.57
C GLY A 136 63.54 5.82 -8.15
N GLU A 137 63.96 4.61 -7.77
CA GLU A 137 65.12 3.98 -8.40
C GLU A 137 64.66 3.29 -9.69
N GLY A 138 64.95 3.93 -10.83
CA GLY A 138 64.62 3.41 -12.14
C GLY A 138 65.31 2.06 -12.38
N ASP A 139 64.55 1.08 -12.83
CA ASP A 139 65.10 -0.15 -13.38
C ASP A 139 66.06 0.18 -14.53
N PRO A 140 67.35 -0.23 -14.47
CA PRO A 140 68.33 -0.02 -15.54
C PRO A 140 68.20 -1.08 -16.64
N SER A 141 66.98 -1.45 -17.02
CA SER A 141 66.77 -2.41 -18.10
C SER A 141 65.41 -2.19 -18.74
N THR A 142 65.36 -1.28 -19.70
CA THR A 142 64.76 -1.47 -21.04
C THR A 142 64.94 -0.15 -21.79
N GLU A 143 66.16 0.12 -22.24
CA GLU A 143 66.35 1.00 -23.38
C GLU A 143 66.08 0.19 -24.65
N HIS A 144 64.93 0.41 -25.28
CA HIS A 144 64.88 0.52 -26.74
C HIS A 144 63.67 1.33 -27.22
N LEU A 145 63.98 2.58 -27.56
CA LEU A 145 63.46 3.37 -28.67
C LEU A 145 61.98 3.83 -28.63
N LYS A 146 61.79 5.10 -28.25
CA LYS A 146 61.62 6.21 -29.21
C LYS A 146 61.70 7.55 -28.47
N ASP A 147 62.69 8.34 -28.85
CA ASP A 147 62.73 9.78 -28.58
C ASP A 147 61.60 10.46 -29.35
N GLU A 148 60.76 11.19 -28.62
CA GLU A 148 60.32 12.56 -28.87
C GLU A 148 59.14 12.84 -27.93
N ASP A 149 59.36 13.67 -26.91
CA ASP A 149 58.40 14.67 -26.40
C ASP A 149 59.00 15.36 -25.17
N ILE A 150 59.86 16.34 -25.47
CA ILE A 150 60.38 17.33 -24.52
C ILE A 150 59.25 18.34 -24.29
N ASP A 151 58.31 18.03 -23.38
CA ASP A 151 57.53 18.97 -22.52
C ASP A 151 56.28 18.32 -21.87
N GLU A 152 56.32 17.04 -21.47
CA GLU A 152 55.18 16.45 -20.74
C GLU A 152 55.24 16.81 -19.24
N SER A 153 54.33 17.68 -18.82
CA SER A 153 54.10 18.02 -17.41
C SER A 153 53.98 16.75 -16.54
N PRO A 154 54.58 16.72 -15.33
CA PRO A 154 54.54 15.57 -14.42
C PRO A 154 53.12 15.01 -14.18
N ASN A 155 52.10 15.87 -14.30
CA ASN A 155 50.70 15.49 -14.16
C ASN A 155 50.22 14.55 -15.30
N VAL A 156 50.66 14.78 -16.54
CA VAL A 156 50.32 13.94 -17.71
C VAL A 156 50.97 12.56 -17.58
N LYS A 157 52.23 12.53 -17.14
CA LYS A 157 52.98 11.30 -16.86
C LYS A 157 52.33 10.49 -15.73
N ALA A 158 51.81 11.16 -14.70
CA ALA A 158 51.06 10.54 -13.61
C ALA A 158 49.68 10.01 -14.04
N ILE A 159 48.97 10.71 -14.94
CA ILE A 159 47.70 10.25 -15.51
C ILE A 159 47.89 8.97 -16.32
N ARG A 160 48.96 8.89 -17.12
CA ARG A 160 49.28 7.71 -17.93
C ARG A 160 49.60 6.48 -17.06
N ARG A 161 50.29 6.69 -15.93
CA ARG A 161 50.60 5.63 -14.94
C ARG A 161 49.41 5.17 -14.09
N ARG A 162 48.34 5.97 -13.97
CA ARG A 162 47.10 5.60 -13.27
C ARG A 162 46.15 4.76 -14.12
N LYS A 163 46.38 4.66 -15.43
CA LYS A 163 45.69 3.68 -16.28
C LYS A 163 46.28 2.30 -15.98
N LEU A 164 45.77 1.62 -14.95
CA LEU A 164 46.03 0.20 -14.73
C LEU A 164 45.79 -0.56 -16.05
N PRO A 165 46.60 -1.57 -16.40
CA PRO A 165 46.23 -2.48 -17.48
C PRO A 165 44.89 -3.12 -17.12
N GLU A 166 43.91 -2.91 -17.99
CA GLU A 166 42.49 -3.29 -17.89
C GLU A 166 42.26 -4.82 -17.75
N THR A 167 43.34 -5.59 -17.66
CA THR A 167 43.37 -7.04 -17.83
C THR A 167 43.26 -7.84 -16.52
N VAL A 168 43.33 -7.20 -15.34
CA VAL A 168 43.42 -7.94 -14.04
C VAL A 168 42.17 -7.80 -13.15
N SER A 169 41.10 -7.14 -13.60
CA SER A 169 39.87 -7.01 -12.80
C SER A 169 38.59 -7.35 -13.56
N HIS A 170 38.57 -8.50 -14.24
CA HIS A 170 37.32 -9.12 -14.68
C HIS A 170 37.22 -10.55 -14.17
N ILE A 171 37.04 -10.69 -12.85
CA ILE A 171 36.09 -11.69 -12.40
C ILE A 171 34.74 -11.03 -12.67
N PRO A 172 33.90 -11.54 -13.60
CA PRO A 172 32.57 -11.02 -13.76
C PRO A 172 31.78 -11.43 -12.51
N ALA A 173 31.83 -10.60 -11.47
CA ALA A 173 30.70 -10.48 -10.57
C ALA A 173 29.52 -10.27 -11.51
N LYS A 174 28.57 -11.21 -11.56
CA LYS A 174 27.32 -11.06 -12.29
C LYS A 174 26.75 -9.72 -11.84
N ALA A 175 26.94 -8.71 -12.68
CA ALA A 175 26.32 -7.43 -12.47
C ALA A 175 24.84 -7.74 -12.53
N ASP A 176 24.14 -7.56 -11.42
CA ASP A 176 22.69 -7.50 -11.44
C ASP A 176 22.35 -6.43 -12.49
N VAL A 177 21.97 -6.91 -13.67
CA VAL A 177 21.60 -6.07 -14.81
C VAL A 177 20.61 -5.07 -14.24
N PRO A 178 20.91 -3.75 -14.26
CA PRO A 178 20.00 -2.76 -13.73
C PRO A 178 18.67 -2.97 -14.44
N LYS A 179 17.66 -3.49 -13.70
CA LYS A 179 16.34 -3.79 -14.26
C LYS A 179 15.88 -2.52 -14.96
N GLU A 180 15.78 -2.58 -16.29
CA GLU A 180 15.41 -1.43 -17.11
C GLU A 180 14.17 -0.78 -16.49
N LYS A 181 14.27 0.52 -16.19
CA LYS A 181 13.15 1.30 -15.71
C LYS A 181 12.15 1.42 -16.86
N ARG A 182 11.28 0.43 -17.01
CA ARG A 182 10.20 0.43 -18.01
C ARG A 182 9.24 1.56 -17.65
N VAL A 183 9.29 2.63 -18.43
CA VAL A 183 8.31 3.70 -18.35
C VAL A 183 7.02 3.16 -18.97
N VAL A 184 6.12 2.69 -18.13
CA VAL A 184 4.81 2.21 -18.56
C VAL A 184 3.90 3.39 -18.87
N VAL A 185 3.58 3.57 -20.15
CA VAL A 185 2.60 4.55 -20.64
C VAL A 185 1.26 3.84 -20.78
N LEU A 186 0.27 4.27 -20.02
CA LEU A 186 -1.10 3.75 -20.11
C LEU A 186 -1.89 4.51 -21.16
N PRO A 187 -2.75 3.82 -21.94
CA PRO A 187 -3.61 4.47 -22.94
C PRO A 187 -4.62 5.42 -22.27
N ASP A 188 -4.96 6.52 -22.94
CA ASP A 188 -5.89 7.53 -22.41
C ASP A 188 -7.26 6.93 -22.07
N GLU A 189 -7.88 7.45 -21.01
CA GLU A 189 -9.15 6.92 -20.52
C GLU A 189 -10.29 7.27 -21.48
N PRO A 190 -11.12 6.28 -21.88
CA PRO A 190 -12.21 6.51 -22.81
C PRO A 190 -13.32 7.38 -22.19
N PRO A 191 -14.00 8.23 -23.01
CA PRO A 191 -15.10 9.06 -22.55
C PRO A 191 -16.33 8.22 -22.19
N GLU A 192 -17.21 8.77 -21.36
CA GLU A 192 -18.32 8.05 -20.71
C GLU A 192 -19.36 7.44 -21.67
N ASN A 193 -19.49 7.98 -22.88
CA ASN A 193 -20.49 7.58 -23.88
C ASN A 193 -19.90 6.75 -25.04
N ALA A 194 -18.68 6.22 -24.90
CA ALA A 194 -18.07 5.42 -25.96
C ALA A 194 -18.59 3.98 -25.94
N GLU A 195 -19.05 3.50 -27.10
CA GLU A 195 -19.50 2.13 -27.29
C GLU A 195 -18.33 1.14 -27.08
N GLY A 196 -18.54 0.10 -26.29
CA GLY A 196 -17.48 -0.86 -25.93
C GLY A 196 -16.54 -0.40 -24.81
N MET A 197 -16.94 0.58 -23.99
CA MET A 197 -16.25 0.95 -22.75
C MET A 197 -16.62 0.00 -21.60
N VAL A 198 -15.62 -0.38 -20.82
CA VAL A 198 -15.76 -1.16 -19.59
C VAL A 198 -15.07 -0.43 -18.44
N ARG A 199 -15.74 -0.36 -17.29
CA ARG A 199 -15.17 0.15 -16.05
C ARG A 199 -14.54 -0.98 -15.27
N VAL A 200 -13.25 -0.84 -14.99
CA VAL A 200 -12.51 -1.79 -14.16
C VAL A 200 -12.18 -1.13 -12.83
N VAL A 201 -12.53 -1.82 -11.75
CA VAL A 201 -12.29 -1.38 -10.38
C VAL A 201 -11.31 -2.35 -9.72
N LEU A 202 -10.11 -1.89 -9.37
CA LEU A 202 -9.12 -2.66 -8.61
C LEU A 202 -9.24 -2.37 -7.12
N ARG A 203 -9.47 -3.41 -6.33
CA ARG A 203 -9.38 -3.38 -4.87
C ARG A 203 -7.96 -3.74 -4.46
N CYS A 204 -7.27 -2.77 -3.85
CA CYS A 204 -5.89 -2.93 -3.42
C CYS A 204 -5.82 -3.51 -1.98
N PRO A 205 -4.78 -4.30 -1.65
CA PRO A 205 -4.52 -4.78 -0.29
C PRO A 205 -4.40 -3.67 0.74
N SER A 206 -3.99 -2.47 0.31
CA SER A 206 -3.92 -1.27 1.15
C SER A 206 -5.28 -0.72 1.59
N GLY A 207 -6.39 -1.37 1.22
CA GLY A 207 -7.77 -0.92 1.48
C GLY A 207 -8.25 0.19 0.54
N ARG A 208 -7.38 0.66 -0.36
CA ARG A 208 -7.75 1.63 -1.40
C ARG A 208 -8.40 0.92 -2.58
N THR A 209 -9.29 1.63 -3.27
CA THR A 209 -9.87 1.15 -4.51
C THR A 209 -9.54 2.17 -5.60
N ILE A 210 -8.96 1.70 -6.71
CA ILE A 210 -8.67 2.51 -7.89
C ILE A 210 -9.58 2.07 -9.03
N GLN A 211 -10.14 3.03 -9.74
CA GLN A 211 -11.07 2.78 -10.83
C GLN A 211 -10.54 3.44 -12.09
N ARG A 212 -10.64 2.74 -13.21
CA ARG A 212 -10.28 3.25 -14.54
C ARG A 212 -11.17 2.63 -15.60
N LYS A 213 -11.40 3.38 -16.67
CA LYS A 213 -12.17 2.92 -17.83
C LYS A 213 -11.20 2.39 -18.90
N PHE A 214 -11.61 1.35 -19.61
CA PHE A 214 -10.86 0.75 -20.72
C PHE A 214 -11.82 0.34 -21.84
N PHE A 215 -11.37 0.38 -23.09
CA PHE A 215 -12.06 -0.30 -24.19
C PHE A 215 -11.90 -1.81 -24.11
N LYS A 216 -12.94 -2.57 -24.50
CA LYS A 216 -12.92 -4.04 -24.61
C LYS A 216 -11.80 -4.56 -25.53
N SER A 217 -11.49 -3.80 -26.57
CA SER A 217 -10.44 -4.11 -27.55
C SER A 217 -9.01 -3.92 -27.05
N HIS A 218 -8.80 -3.32 -25.87
CA HIS A 218 -7.45 -3.21 -25.32
C HIS A 218 -6.90 -4.58 -24.91
N SER A 219 -5.58 -4.71 -24.98
CA SER A 219 -4.88 -5.88 -24.44
C SER A 219 -5.08 -5.98 -22.93
N SER A 220 -5.29 -7.19 -22.44
CA SER A 220 -5.44 -7.47 -21.01
C SER A 220 -4.18 -7.05 -20.22
N ARG A 221 -3.00 -7.04 -20.84
CA ARG A 221 -1.74 -6.54 -20.25
C ARG A 221 -1.80 -5.12 -19.72
N VAL A 222 -2.67 -4.28 -20.28
CA VAL A 222 -2.85 -2.90 -19.83
C VAL A 222 -3.25 -2.85 -18.35
N LEU A 223 -3.93 -3.87 -17.82
CA LEU A 223 -4.25 -3.92 -16.39
C LEU A 223 -3.02 -4.22 -15.53
N LEU A 224 -2.05 -5.03 -16.00
CA LEU A 224 -0.79 -5.26 -15.28
C LEU A 224 0.06 -3.99 -15.24
N ASP A 225 0.09 -3.28 -16.36
CA ASP A 225 0.73 -1.99 -16.51
C ASP A 225 0.09 -0.93 -15.60
N TRP A 226 -1.24 -0.96 -15.48
CA TRP A 226 -1.99 -0.05 -14.60
C TRP A 226 -1.76 -0.38 -13.13
N MET A 227 -1.74 -1.67 -12.80
CA MET A 227 -1.37 -2.18 -11.48
C MET A 227 0.05 -1.75 -11.10
N LEU A 228 1.03 -1.88 -12.01
CA LEU A 228 2.41 -1.43 -11.79
C LEU A 228 2.48 0.08 -11.54
N LYS A 229 1.75 0.89 -12.34
CA LYS A 229 1.71 2.35 -12.16
C LYS A 229 1.05 2.78 -10.85
N SER A 230 0.11 2.00 -10.34
CA SER A 230 -0.53 2.24 -9.04
C SER A 230 0.30 1.79 -7.84
N GLY A 231 1.48 1.20 -8.07
CA GLY A 231 2.44 0.81 -7.04
C GLY A 231 2.40 -0.67 -6.66
N PHE A 232 1.65 -1.49 -7.40
CA PHE A 232 1.53 -2.93 -7.16
C PHE A 232 2.27 -3.69 -8.26
N PRO A 233 3.50 -4.18 -8.02
CA PRO A 233 4.25 -4.85 -9.07
C PRO A 233 3.76 -6.29 -9.32
N PRO A 234 3.70 -6.74 -10.59
CA PRO A 234 3.11 -8.03 -10.97
C PRO A 234 3.89 -9.27 -10.53
N HIS A 235 5.11 -9.12 -10.01
CA HIS A 235 5.89 -10.24 -9.47
C HIS A 235 5.55 -10.56 -8.00
N ILE A 236 4.82 -9.66 -7.33
CA ILE A 236 4.38 -9.82 -5.93
C ILE A 236 2.86 -9.93 -5.86
N TYR A 237 2.16 -9.27 -6.79
CA TYR A 237 0.70 -9.20 -6.78
C TYR A 237 0.09 -9.78 -8.06
N ALA A 238 -1.03 -10.49 -7.91
CA ALA A 238 -1.85 -11.00 -8.99
C ALA A 238 -3.23 -10.31 -8.99
N ILE A 239 -3.82 -10.16 -10.18
CA ILE A 239 -5.17 -9.62 -10.34
C ILE A 239 -6.14 -10.80 -10.37
N CYS A 240 -7.06 -10.85 -9.41
CA CYS A 240 -8.05 -11.89 -9.23
C CYS A 240 -9.47 -11.38 -9.49
N THR A 241 -10.33 -12.24 -10.04
CA THR A 241 -11.77 -11.98 -10.12
C THR A 241 -12.43 -12.04 -8.73
N SER A 242 -13.58 -11.37 -8.58
CA SER A 242 -14.31 -11.36 -7.31
C SER A 242 -15.04 -12.68 -7.02
N TYR A 243 -15.73 -13.25 -8.00
CA TYR A 243 -16.40 -14.55 -7.88
C TYR A 243 -16.61 -15.23 -9.25
N PRO A 244 -16.24 -16.52 -9.42
CA PRO A 244 -15.36 -17.28 -8.53
C PRO A 244 -13.98 -16.63 -8.46
N ARG A 245 -13.33 -16.64 -7.29
CA ARG A 245 -12.00 -16.01 -7.13
C ARG A 245 -10.95 -16.81 -7.89
N ARG A 246 -10.46 -16.25 -8.99
CA ARG A 246 -9.44 -16.86 -9.84
C ARG A 246 -8.48 -15.78 -10.35
N PRO A 247 -7.18 -16.08 -10.48
CA PRO A 247 -6.24 -15.19 -11.15
C PRO A 247 -6.66 -15.02 -12.61
N LEU A 248 -6.68 -13.78 -13.09
CA LEU A 248 -6.96 -13.49 -14.49
C LEU A 248 -5.81 -14.00 -15.37
N ARG A 249 -6.15 -14.61 -16.51
CA ARG A 249 -5.17 -14.97 -17.53
C ARG A 249 -4.84 -13.74 -18.35
N MET A 250 -3.59 -13.31 -18.28
CA MET A 250 -3.12 -12.05 -18.86
C MET A 250 -2.01 -12.32 -19.86
N GLU A 251 -2.38 -12.56 -21.12
CA GLU A 251 -1.45 -12.87 -22.22
C GLU A 251 -1.30 -11.69 -23.18
N LYS A 252 -0.27 -11.71 -24.05
CA LYS A 252 -0.01 -10.59 -24.99
C LYS A 252 -1.17 -10.36 -25.95
N ASP A 253 -1.74 -11.46 -26.41
CA ASP A 253 -2.63 -11.49 -27.56
C ASP A 253 -4.10 -11.56 -27.14
N LEU A 254 -4.38 -11.44 -25.83
CA LEU A 254 -5.72 -11.52 -25.26
C LEU A 254 -6.28 -10.11 -25.06
N SER A 255 -7.46 -9.86 -25.61
CA SER A 255 -8.24 -8.66 -25.34
C SER A 255 -8.87 -8.70 -23.94
N LEU A 256 -9.41 -7.58 -23.47
CA LEU A 256 -10.14 -7.54 -22.20
C LEU A 256 -11.44 -8.35 -22.26
N GLU A 257 -12.14 -8.34 -23.40
CA GLU A 257 -13.33 -9.18 -23.61
C GLU A 257 -12.99 -10.68 -23.54
N ASP A 258 -11.91 -11.11 -24.20
CA ASP A 258 -11.46 -12.51 -24.19
C ASP A 258 -10.93 -12.94 -22.82
N ALA A 259 -10.44 -12.00 -22.01
CA ALA A 259 -10.06 -12.23 -20.62
C ALA A 259 -11.26 -12.38 -19.67
N GLY A 260 -12.50 -12.24 -20.18
CA GLY A 260 -13.74 -12.34 -19.42
C GLY A 260 -14.20 -11.01 -18.80
N ILE A 261 -13.67 -9.87 -19.27
CA ILE A 261 -14.05 -8.52 -18.83
C ILE A 261 -14.95 -7.88 -19.89
N ASP A 262 -16.15 -8.44 -20.04
CA ASP A 262 -17.17 -7.95 -20.98
C ASP A 262 -18.05 -6.83 -20.38
N THR A 263 -18.13 -6.77 -19.04
CA THR A 263 -18.96 -5.82 -18.29
C THR A 263 -18.16 -5.11 -17.21
N ASP A 264 -18.75 -4.06 -16.63
CA ASP A 264 -18.18 -3.35 -15.48
C ASP A 264 -17.83 -4.34 -14.36
N THR A 265 -16.53 -4.51 -14.12
CA THR A 265 -16.00 -5.59 -13.28
C THR A 265 -15.18 -5.05 -12.13
N VAL A 266 -15.26 -5.78 -11.01
CA VAL A 266 -14.44 -5.55 -9.83
C VAL A 266 -13.42 -6.67 -9.71
N LEU A 267 -12.16 -6.26 -9.68
CA LEU A 267 -10.99 -7.12 -9.58
C LEU A 267 -10.28 -6.86 -8.26
N ASN A 268 -9.71 -7.90 -7.68
CA ASN A 268 -8.94 -7.83 -6.44
C ASN A 268 -7.46 -7.98 -6.75
N VAL A 269 -6.63 -7.12 -6.17
CA VAL A 269 -5.19 -7.28 -6.20
C VAL A 269 -4.82 -8.08 -4.95
N GLU A 270 -4.27 -9.27 -5.14
CA GLU A 270 -3.91 -10.21 -4.07
C GLU A 270 -2.41 -10.50 -4.12
N GLU A 271 -1.78 -10.75 -2.98
CA GLU A 271 -0.38 -11.18 -2.93
C GLU A 271 -0.27 -12.58 -3.53
N MET A 272 0.65 -12.76 -4.46
CA MET A 272 0.93 -14.04 -5.06
C MET A 272 1.79 -14.83 -4.09
N ASP A 273 1.22 -15.88 -3.52
CA ASP A 273 1.98 -16.88 -2.77
C ASP A 273 2.91 -17.58 -3.76
N LEU A 274 4.15 -17.11 -3.88
CA LEU A 274 5.18 -17.82 -4.61
C LEU A 274 5.33 -19.20 -3.95
N PRO A 275 5.04 -20.32 -4.64
CA PRO A 275 5.47 -21.61 -4.15
C PRO A 275 7.00 -21.60 -4.12
N GLN A 276 7.58 -21.95 -2.98
CA GLN A 276 9.04 -22.06 -2.77
C GLN A 276 9.73 -23.09 -3.71
N SER A 277 9.01 -23.69 -4.65
CA SER A 277 9.47 -24.76 -5.54
C SER A 277 10.19 -24.31 -6.82
N GLU A 278 10.17 -23.02 -7.19
CA GLU A 278 10.90 -22.54 -8.38
C GLU A 278 12.32 -22.01 -8.10
N ILE A 279 12.77 -22.04 -6.83
CA ILE A 279 14.14 -21.64 -6.47
C ILE A 279 15.16 -22.76 -6.76
N HIS A 280 14.73 -24.01 -6.98
CA HIS A 280 15.63 -25.13 -7.23
C HIS A 280 15.96 -25.42 -8.71
N HIS A 281 15.32 -24.78 -9.69
CA HIS A 281 15.53 -25.10 -11.12
C HIS A 281 16.41 -24.10 -11.90
N LEU A 282 17.10 -23.19 -11.22
CA LEU A 282 18.09 -22.27 -11.82
C LEU A 282 19.51 -22.48 -11.27
N SER A 283 19.75 -23.62 -10.62
CA SER A 283 21.05 -24.01 -10.08
C SER A 283 21.49 -25.40 -10.58
N ASP A 284 21.28 -25.68 -11.86
CA ASP A 284 21.99 -26.72 -12.61
C ASP A 284 22.46 -26.14 -13.95
#